data_AF-A0A947W1G2-F1
#
_entry.id   AF-A0A947W1G2-F1
#
_cell.length_a   1.000
_cell.length_b   1.000
_cell.length_c   1.000
_cell.angle_alpha   90.00
_cell.angle_beta   90.00
_cell.angle_gamma   90.00
#
_symmetry.space_group_name_H-M   'P 1'
#
loop_
_entity.id
_entity.type
_entity.pdbx_description
1 polymer ?
#
loop_
_entity_poly.entity_id
_entity_poly.type
_entity_poly.pdbx_seq_one_letter_code
_entity_poly.pdbx_strand_id
1 'polypeptide(L)' 'MKKNTALKIVNPIMGVLLINQVLVAFLHDLLPKEVFEFLHEGGGVVFAVAAILHVTLNWNWIKMNFLQKASKKDA' A
#
# COMPACT_ATOMS: atom_id res chain seq x y z
N MET A 1 -11.14 -12.48 -11.67
CA MET A 1 -10.27 -13.24 -10.73
C MET A 1 -10.95 -13.36 -9.38
N LYS A 2 -10.69 -14.43 -8.61
CA LYS A 2 -11.13 -14.51 -7.21
C LYS A 2 -10.40 -13.43 -6.39
N LYS A 3 -11.11 -12.70 -5.53
CA LYS A 3 -10.56 -11.62 -4.68
C LYS A 3 -9.25 -12.02 -3.98
N ASN A 4 -9.18 -13.23 -3.44
CA ASN A 4 -7.97 -13.73 -2.76
C ASN A 4 -6.77 -13.88 -3.72
N THR A 5 -7.01 -14.22 -4.98
CA THR A 5 -5.95 -14.24 -6.01
C THR A 5 -5.45 -12.83 -6.30
N ALA A 6 -6.35 -11.85 -6.40
CA ALA A 6 -5.95 -10.44 -6.59
C ALA A 6 -5.10 -9.93 -5.42
N LEU A 7 -5.48 -10.24 -4.18
CA LEU A 7 -4.70 -9.87 -2.98
C LEU A 7 -3.32 -10.53 -2.92
N LYS A 8 -3.19 -11.78 -3.38
CA LYS A 8 -1.88 -12.45 -3.49
C LYS A 8 -0.93 -11.79 -4.49
N ILE A 9 -1.46 -10.94 -5.38
CA ILE A 9 -0.67 -10.17 -6.34
C ILE A 9 -0.43 -8.74 -5.81
N VAL A 10 -1.50 -8.05 -5.37
CA VAL A 10 -1.42 -6.67 -4.89
C VAL A 10 -0.53 -6.55 -3.65
N ASN A 11 -0.60 -7.50 -2.71
CA ASN A 11 0.13 -7.37 -1.44
C ASN A 11 1.67 -7.43 -1.62
N PRO A 12 2.24 -8.40 -2.37
CA PRO A 12 3.68 -8.38 -2.65
C PRO A 12 4.13 -7.15 -3.43
N ILE A 13 3.35 -6.71 -4.44
CA ILE A 13 3.66 -5.50 -5.21
C ILE A 13 3.72 -4.29 -4.28
N MET A 14 2.73 -4.12 -3.42
CA MET A 14 2.69 -3.05 -2.44
C MET A 14 3.88 -3.12 -1.46
N GLY A 15 4.27 -4.32 -1.03
CA GLY A 15 5.46 -4.52 -0.20
C GLY A 15 6.76 -4.09 -0.89
N VAL A 16 6.95 -4.45 -2.16
CA VAL A 16 8.13 -4.03 -2.94
C VAL A 16 8.13 -2.52 -3.14
N LEU A 17 6.99 -1.93 -3.48
CA LEU A 17 6.86 -0.49 -3.65
C LEU A 17 7.15 0.26 -2.36
N LEU A 18 6.69 -0.24 -1.20
CA LEU A 18 7.02 0.33 0.11
C LEU A 18 8.53 0.31 0.36
N ILE A 19 9.20 -0.81 0.10
CA ILE A 19 10.65 -0.94 0.25
C ILE A 19 11.36 0.07 -0.66
N ASN A 20 10.93 0.19 -1.93
CA ASN A 20 11.44 1.21 -2.85
C ASN A 20 11.29 2.61 -2.26
N GLN A 21 10.10 2.97 -1.75
CA GLN A 21 9.86 4.29 -1.17
C GLN A 21 10.83 4.61 -0.03
N VAL A 22 11.00 3.67 0.92
CA VAL A 22 11.88 3.86 2.07
C VAL A 22 13.35 3.94 1.65
N LEU A 23 13.82 3.04 0.79
CA LEU A 23 15.21 3.00 0.36
C LEU A 23 15.58 4.25 -0.45
N VAL A 24 14.74 4.65 -1.39
CA VAL A 24 15.00 5.82 -2.26
C VAL A 24 14.96 7.12 -1.45
N ALA A 25 14.04 7.23 -0.48
CA ALA A 25 14.04 8.36 0.46
C ALA A 25 15.33 8.42 1.29
N PHE A 26 15.77 7.29 1.83
CA PHE A 26 17.00 7.21 2.63
C PHE A 26 18.26 7.56 1.82
N LEU A 27 18.25 7.25 0.52
CA LEU A 27 19.37 7.49 -0.40
C LEU A 27 19.22 8.80 -1.19
N HIS A 28 18.29 9.69 -0.84
CA HIS A 28 17.97 10.91 -1.59
C HIS A 28 19.23 11.71 -1.99
N ASP A 29 20.14 11.94 -1.04
CA ASP A 29 21.34 12.77 -1.26
C ASP A 29 22.41 12.09 -2.13
N LEU A 30 22.28 10.78 -2.37
CA LEU A 30 23.20 9.98 -3.18
C LEU A 30 22.68 9.72 -4.60
N LEU A 31 21.41 10.02 -4.86
CA LEU A 31 20.77 9.74 -6.13
C LEU A 31 20.74 11.00 -7.01
N PRO A 32 20.91 10.86 -8.34
CA PRO A 32 20.55 11.91 -9.27
C PRO A 32 19.09 12.32 -9.07
N LYS A 33 18.80 13.62 -9.18
CA LYS A 33 17.48 14.18 -8.93
C LYS A 33 16.41 13.48 -9.78
N GLU A 34 16.68 13.24 -11.05
CA GLU A 34 15.74 12.61 -11.99
C GLU A 34 15.44 11.16 -11.59
N VAL A 35 16.43 10.44 -11.05
CA VAL A 35 16.26 9.07 -10.55
C VAL A 35 15.41 9.07 -9.28
N PHE A 36 15.68 10.01 -8.36
CA PHE A 36 14.89 10.17 -7.15
C PHE A 36 13.42 10.50 -7.48
N GLU A 37 13.17 11.51 -8.33
CA GLU A 37 11.81 11.90 -8.73
C GLU A 37 11.08 10.73 -9.39
N PHE A 38 11.71 10.02 -10.31
CA PHE A 38 11.08 8.87 -10.97
C PHE A 38 10.73 7.74 -9.98
N LEU A 39 11.67 7.34 -9.12
CA LEU A 39 11.48 6.19 -8.24
C LEU A 39 10.65 6.51 -7.00
N HIS A 40 10.86 7.68 -6.39
CA HIS A 40 10.15 8.08 -5.17
C HIS A 40 8.80 8.71 -5.49
N GLU A 41 8.78 9.81 -6.27
CA GLU A 41 7.51 10.50 -6.58
C GLU A 41 6.63 9.63 -7.48
N GLY A 42 7.17 9.16 -8.61
CA GLY A 42 6.46 8.28 -9.53
C GLY A 42 6.05 6.96 -8.88
N GLY A 43 6.98 6.31 -8.17
CA GLY A 43 6.70 5.09 -7.42
C GLY A 43 5.68 5.31 -6.29
N GLY A 44 5.65 6.49 -5.67
CA GLY A 44 4.71 6.87 -4.63
C GLY A 44 3.27 6.94 -5.15
N VAL A 45 3.08 7.48 -6.35
CA VAL A 45 1.76 7.46 -7.03
C VAL A 45 1.28 6.03 -7.27
N VAL A 46 2.15 5.16 -7.79
CA VAL A 46 1.83 3.74 -8.03
C VAL A 46 1.51 3.02 -6.71
N PHE A 47 2.28 3.29 -5.65
CA PHE A 47 2.04 2.75 -4.31
C PHE A 47 0.68 3.18 -3.75
N ALA A 48 0.32 4.46 -3.89
CA ALA A 48 -0.98 4.97 -3.44
C ALA A 48 -2.16 4.26 -4.13
N VAL A 49 -2.07 4.04 -5.45
CA VAL A 49 -3.06 3.27 -6.20
C VAL A 49 -3.15 1.82 -5.70
N ALA A 50 -2.00 1.17 -5.49
CA ALA A 50 -1.96 -0.19 -4.94
C ALA A 50 -2.56 -0.27 -3.53
N ALA A 51 -2.32 0.72 -2.68
CA ALA A 51 -2.88 0.83 -1.35
C ALA A 51 -4.41 1.01 -1.37
N ILE A 52 -4.93 1.86 -2.25
CA ILE A 52 -6.39 2.02 -2.46
C ILE A 52 -7.01 0.69 -2.89
N LEU A 53 -6.40 -0.01 -3.84
CA LEU A 53 -6.85 -1.32 -4.28
C LEU A 53 -6.81 -2.34 -3.13
N HIS A 54 -5.74 -2.36 -2.35
CA HIS A 54 -5.62 -3.23 -1.17
C HIS A 54 -6.75 -2.99 -0.16
N VAL A 55 -7.02 -1.72 0.19
CA VAL A 55 -8.09 -1.36 1.13
C VAL A 55 -9.46 -1.72 0.59
N THR A 56 -9.73 -1.39 -0.68
CA THR A 56 -11.00 -1.69 -1.34
C THR A 56 -11.26 -3.20 -1.36
N LEU A 57 -10.26 -3.99 -1.74
CA LEU A 57 -10.36 -5.45 -1.72
C LEU A 57 -10.54 -5.97 -0.30
N ASN A 58 -9.95 -5.35 0.73
CA ASN A 58 -10.08 -5.78 2.13
C ASN A 58 -11.25 -5.15 2.91
N TRP A 59 -12.12 -4.36 2.28
CA TRP A 59 -13.13 -3.57 3.00
C TRP A 59 -14.04 -4.38 3.94
N ASN A 60 -14.50 -5.56 3.50
CA ASN A 60 -15.32 -6.42 4.38
C ASN A 60 -14.54 -6.93 5.60
N TRP A 61 -13.25 -7.24 5.47
CA TRP A 61 -12.41 -7.64 6.59
C TRP A 61 -12.18 -6.48 7.55
N ILE A 62 -11.95 -5.26 7.02
CA ILE A 62 -11.81 -4.03 7.82
C ILE A 62 -13.08 -3.79 8.64
N LYS A 63 -14.25 -3.82 8.01
CA LYS A 63 -15.55 -3.65 8.69
C LYS A 63 -15.71 -4.62 9.86
N MET A 64 -15.42 -5.91 9.65
CA MET A 64 -15.60 -6.94 10.67
C MET A 64 -14.63 -6.79 11.85
N ASN A 65 -13.38 -6.40 11.60
CA ASN A 65 -12.35 -6.37 12.65
C ASN A 65 -12.27 -5.04 13.40
N PHE A 66 -12.52 -3.92 12.72
CA PHE A 66 -12.33 -2.58 13.28
C PHE A 66 -13.63 -1.84 13.55
N LEU A 67 -14.64 -1.95 12.68
CA LEU A 67 -15.86 -1.13 12.79
C LEU A 67 -16.98 -1.83 13.55
N GLN A 68 -17.24 -3.12 13.28
CA GLN A 68 -18.29 -3.88 13.96
C GLN A 68 -17.89 -4.32 15.37
N LYS A 69 -16.59 -4.51 15.63
CA LYS A 69 -16.09 -4.85 16.95
C LYS A 69 -16.21 -3.69 17.96
N ALA A 70 -16.16 -2.43 17.48
CA ALA A 70 -16.40 -1.25 18.30
C ALA A 70 -17.87 -1.18 18.79
N SER A 71 -18.83 -1.45 17.90
CA SER A 71 -20.27 -1.39 18.21
C SER A 71 -20.74 -2.38 19.30
N LYS A 72 -20.01 -3.47 19.55
CA LYS A 72 -20.36 -4.47 20.59
C LYS A 72 -19.68 -4.22 21.93
N LYS A 73 -18.74 -3.28 22.02
CA LYS A 73 -18.05 -2.98 23.29
C LYS A 73 -18.80 -1.91 24.11
N ASP A 74 -19.70 -1.19 23.45
CA ASP A 74 -20.51 -0.09 24.02
C ASP A 74 -22.01 -0.46 24.17
N ALA A 75 -22.38 -1.73 23.95
CA ALA A 75 -23.74 -2.28 24.11
C ALA A 75 -23.75 -3.39 25.16
#